data_AF-A0A7J0AH58-F1
#
_entry.id   AF-A0A7J0AH58-F1
#
_cell.length_a   1.000
_cell.length_b   1.000
_cell.length_c   1.000
_cell.angle_alpha   90.00
_cell.angle_beta   90.00
_cell.angle_gamma   90.00
#
_symmetry.space_group_name_H-M   'P 1'
#
loop_
_entity.id
_entity.type
_entity.pdbx_description
1 polymer ?
#
loop_
_entity_poly.entity_id
_entity_poly.type
_entity_poly.pdbx_seq_one_letter_code
_entity_poly.pdbx_strand_id
1 'polypeptide(L)'
;MLSVNPQSLIPVRHIDLTRVVLTAILSVCCLSASAKCGGVDYSWGADGLAKAHDFVITMLLYVVYICYAVAGIVSVIASLQIYFKINAGEEGWKKEIMMVVGAILFIIGATIVFPAFFGYRV
;
A
#
# COMPACT_ATOMS: atom_id res chain seq x y z
N MET A 1 89.66 7.65 -15.74
CA MET A 1 88.57 8.64 -15.84
C MET A 1 87.50 8.07 -16.78
N LEU A 2 86.51 7.37 -16.24
CA LEU A 2 85.34 6.89 -16.99
C LEU A 2 84.20 7.85 -16.66
N SER A 3 83.77 8.61 -17.67
CA SER A 3 82.73 9.63 -17.59
C SER A 3 81.40 8.99 -17.17
N VAL A 4 80.93 9.28 -15.96
CA VAL A 4 79.60 8.88 -15.48
C VAL A 4 78.57 9.76 -16.18
N ASN A 5 77.80 9.13 -17.07
CA ASN A 5 76.68 9.75 -17.78
C ASN A 5 75.46 9.86 -16.83
N PRO A 6 74.87 11.04 -16.60
CA PRO A 6 73.83 11.23 -15.59
C PRO A 6 72.40 10.96 -16.10
N GLN A 7 72.18 10.11 -17.11
CA GLN A 7 70.86 9.96 -17.76
C GLN A 7 70.16 8.61 -17.58
N SER A 8 70.67 7.66 -16.78
CA SER A 8 70.01 6.35 -16.61
C SER A 8 69.12 6.21 -15.36
N LEU A 9 69.00 7.23 -14.51
CA LEU A 9 68.29 7.15 -13.22
C LEU A 9 66.83 7.66 -13.27
N ILE A 10 66.13 7.57 -14.40
CA ILE A 10 64.77 8.15 -14.51
C ILE A 10 63.66 7.22 -15.10
N PRO A 11 63.86 6.04 -15.71
CA PRO A 11 62.74 5.33 -16.34
C PRO A 11 62.07 4.22 -15.49
N VAL A 12 62.46 3.99 -14.24
CA VAL A 12 61.92 2.86 -13.45
C VAL A 12 60.69 3.23 -12.59
N ARG A 13 60.68 4.42 -11.95
CA ARG A 13 59.57 4.86 -11.08
C ARG A 13 58.23 5.02 -11.80
N HIS A 14 58.25 5.39 -13.08
CA HIS A 14 57.03 5.66 -13.85
C HIS A 14 56.32 4.36 -14.23
N ILE A 15 57.07 3.28 -14.47
CA ILE A 15 56.53 1.97 -14.84
C ILE A 15 55.88 1.28 -13.64
N ASP A 16 56.49 1.40 -12.45
CA ASP A 16 55.92 0.85 -11.21
C ASP A 16 54.65 1.60 -10.80
N LEU A 17 54.65 2.94 -10.89
CA LEU A 17 53.45 3.74 -10.64
C LEU A 17 52.31 3.38 -11.62
N THR A 18 52.64 3.22 -12.91
CA THR A 18 51.66 2.83 -13.93
C THR A 18 51.09 1.44 -13.66
N ARG A 19 51.91 0.49 -13.22
CA ARG A 19 51.48 -0.88 -12.86
C ARG A 19 50.59 -0.88 -11.63
N VAL A 20 50.96 -0.15 -10.58
CA VAL A 20 50.15 -0.01 -9.34
C VAL A 20 48.81 0.65 -9.64
N VAL A 21 48.79 1.71 -10.45
CA VAL A 21 47.55 2.37 -10.87
C VAL A 21 46.68 1.43 -11.69
N LEU A 22 47.26 0.67 -12.63
CA LEU A 22 46.51 -0.30 -13.43
C LEU A 22 45.94 -1.43 -12.57
N THR A 23 46.69 -1.96 -11.62
CA THR A 23 46.23 -3.00 -10.67
C THR A 23 45.14 -2.46 -9.72
N ALA A 24 45.26 -1.21 -9.27
CA ALA A 24 44.24 -0.57 -8.45
C ALA A 24 42.92 -0.34 -9.22
N ILE A 25 43.01 0.12 -10.47
CA ILE A 25 41.85 0.28 -11.35
C ILE A 25 41.19 -1.07 -11.63
N LEU A 26 42.00 -2.11 -11.91
CA LEU A 26 41.49 -3.46 -12.16
C LEU A 26 40.81 -4.03 -10.91
N SER A 27 41.38 -3.81 -9.73
CA SER A 27 40.80 -4.22 -8.45
C SER A 27 39.45 -3.53 -8.17
N VAL A 28 39.35 -2.21 -8.40
CA VAL A 28 38.11 -1.44 -8.27
C VAL A 28 37.04 -1.91 -9.29
N CYS A 29 37.46 -2.25 -10.51
CA CYS A 29 36.58 -2.86 -11.51
C CYS A 29 36.10 -4.25 -11.06
N CYS A 30 36.97 -5.08 -10.47
CA CYS A 30 36.60 -6.40 -9.95
C CYS A 30 35.63 -6.33 -8.76
N LEU A 31 35.73 -5.31 -7.90
CA LEU A 31 34.76 -5.04 -6.83
C LEU A 31 33.38 -4.66 -7.40
N SER A 32 33.36 -3.89 -8.50
CA SER A 32 32.13 -3.51 -9.21
C SER A 32 31.51 -4.67 -9.99
N ALA A 33 32.33 -5.64 -10.39
CA ALA A 33 31.93 -6.86 -11.09
C ALA A 33 31.60 -8.03 -10.16
N SER A 34 31.55 -7.81 -8.84
CA SER A 34 30.91 -8.75 -7.92
C SER A 34 29.48 -8.98 -8.40
N ALA A 35 29.23 -10.16 -8.96
CA ALA A 35 27.92 -10.55 -9.40
C ALA A 35 26.97 -10.45 -8.21
N LYS A 36 26.01 -9.51 -8.25
CA LYS A 36 24.77 -9.62 -7.47
C LYS A 36 24.12 -10.92 -7.93
N CYS A 37 24.50 -12.05 -7.33
CA CYS A 37 23.74 -13.28 -7.41
C CYS A 37 22.35 -12.91 -6.86
N GLY A 38 21.40 -12.79 -7.77
CA GLY A 38 20.18 -12.02 -7.62
C GLY A 38 19.39 -12.45 -6.38
N GLY A 39 19.41 -11.60 -5.35
CA GLY A 39 18.23 -11.45 -4.52
C GLY A 39 17.10 -11.03 -5.45
N VAL A 40 16.10 -11.88 -5.57
CA VAL A 40 14.93 -11.64 -6.43
C VAL A 40 14.28 -10.35 -5.93
N ASP A 41 14.17 -9.33 -6.80
CA ASP A 41 13.53 -8.06 -6.45
C ASP A 41 12.00 -8.28 -6.38
N TYR A 42 11.53 -8.88 -5.29
CA TYR A 42 10.12 -9.09 -5.00
C TYR A 42 9.35 -7.78 -4.85
N SER A 43 10.02 -6.63 -4.89
CA SER A 43 9.40 -5.31 -4.88
C SER A 43 8.29 -5.19 -5.92
N TRP A 44 8.39 -5.85 -7.08
CA TRP A 44 7.34 -5.75 -8.10
C TRP A 44 6.06 -6.51 -7.70
N GLY A 45 6.21 -7.67 -7.05
CA GLY A 45 5.08 -8.45 -6.51
C GLY A 45 4.56 -7.89 -5.18
N ALA A 46 5.45 -7.40 -4.32
CA ALA A 46 5.11 -6.76 -3.05
C ALA A 46 4.40 -5.41 -3.27
N ASP A 47 4.84 -4.60 -4.24
CA ASP A 47 4.15 -3.37 -4.66
C ASP A 47 2.81 -3.69 -5.33
N GLY A 48 2.73 -4.79 -6.09
CA GLY A 48 1.47 -5.30 -6.63
C GLY A 48 0.47 -5.71 -5.54
N LEU A 49 0.93 -6.40 -4.50
CA LEU A 49 0.10 -6.82 -3.37
C LEU A 49 -0.32 -5.62 -2.51
N ALA A 50 0.57 -4.65 -2.30
CA ALA A 50 0.24 -3.39 -1.61
C ALA A 50 -0.83 -2.61 -2.37
N LYS A 51 -0.72 -2.48 -3.70
CA LYS A 51 -1.75 -1.84 -4.52
C LYS A 51 -3.07 -2.59 -4.54
N ALA A 52 -3.05 -3.92 -4.48
CA ALA A 52 -4.27 -4.71 -4.37
C ALA A 52 -4.97 -4.47 -3.03
N HIS A 53 -4.22 -4.36 -1.93
CA HIS A 53 -4.75 -4.02 -0.62
C HIS A 53 -5.40 -2.62 -0.60
N ASP A 54 -4.73 -1.60 -1.15
CA ASP A 54 -5.28 -0.24 -1.24
C ASP A 54 -6.52 -0.16 -2.15
N PHE A 55 -6.53 -0.94 -3.23
CA PHE A 55 -7.69 -1.04 -4.12
C PHE A 55 -8.90 -1.64 -3.40
N VAL A 56 -8.70 -2.71 -2.64
CA VAL A 56 -9.80 -3.35 -1.88
C VAL A 56 -10.35 -2.40 -0.81
N ILE A 57 -9.49 -1.65 -0.10
CA ILE A 57 -9.94 -0.69 0.93
C ILE A 57 -10.75 0.46 0.32
N THR A 58 -10.29 1.01 -0.80
CA THR A 58 -11.05 2.08 -1.47
C THR A 58 -12.40 1.58 -1.96
N MET A 59 -12.48 0.38 -2.55
CA MET A 59 -13.74 -0.25 -2.95
C MET A 59 -14.66 -0.58 -1.76
N LEU A 60 -14.08 -1.00 -0.63
CA LEU A 60 -14.82 -1.24 0.61
C LEU A 60 -15.53 0.02 1.10
N LEU A 61 -14.84 1.17 1.13
CA LEU A 61 -15.46 2.44 1.55
C LEU A 61 -16.64 2.83 0.67
N TYR A 62 -16.57 2.57 -0.64
CA TYR A 62 -17.71 2.80 -1.55
C TYR A 62 -18.90 1.90 -1.19
N VAL A 63 -18.69 0.62 -0.87
CA VAL A 63 -19.76 -0.30 -0.49
C VAL A 63 -20.43 0.14 0.82
N VAL A 64 -19.65 0.55 1.82
CA VAL A 64 -20.17 1.06 3.09
C VAL A 64 -21.00 2.33 2.87
N TYR A 65 -20.55 3.21 1.98
CA TYR A 65 -21.26 4.45 1.66
C TYR A 65 -22.63 4.18 0.99
N ILE A 66 -22.69 3.20 0.08
CA ILE A 66 -23.95 2.77 -0.55
C ILE A 66 -24.88 2.13 0.49
N CYS A 67 -24.35 1.28 1.38
CA CYS A 67 -25.14 0.70 2.47
C CYS A 67 -25.73 1.78 3.38
N TYR A 68 -24.95 2.80 3.73
CA TYR A 68 -25.42 3.94 4.52
C TYR A 68 -26.51 4.71 3.80
N ALA A 69 -26.37 4.95 2.50
CA ALA A 69 -27.39 5.63 1.69
C ALA A 69 -28.70 4.84 1.66
N VAL A 70 -28.65 3.54 1.38
CA VAL A 70 -29.85 2.68 1.33
C VAL A 70 -30.51 2.59 2.71
N ALA A 71 -29.73 2.36 3.77
CA ALA A 71 -30.25 2.30 5.13
C ALA A 71 -30.87 3.62 5.58
N GLY A 72 -30.26 4.75 5.22
CA GLY A 72 -30.80 6.08 5.46
C GLY A 72 -32.15 6.30 4.78
N ILE A 73 -32.27 5.94 3.49
CA ILE A 73 -33.53 6.04 2.74
C ILE A 73 -34.63 5.19 3.40
N VAL A 74 -34.31 3.94 3.74
CA VAL A 74 -35.25 3.03 4.42
C VAL A 74 -35.69 3.60 5.77
N SER A 75 -34.76 4.15 6.56
CA SER A 75 -35.06 4.76 7.85
C SER A 75 -35.97 5.98 7.72
N VAL A 76 -35.77 6.83 6.70
CA VAL A 76 -36.62 8.00 6.45
C VAL A 76 -38.03 7.57 6.05
N ILE A 77 -38.15 6.62 5.12
CA ILE A 77 -39.44 6.09 4.67
C ILE A 77 -40.21 5.48 5.85
N ALA A 78 -39.57 4.63 6.65
CA ALA A 78 -40.20 3.99 7.80
C ALA A 78 -40.62 5.03 8.86
N SER A 79 -39.78 6.03 9.14
CA SER A 79 -40.10 7.12 10.08
C SER A 79 -41.33 7.93 9.63
N LEU A 80 -41.41 8.25 8.34
CA LEU A 80 -42.57 8.92 7.75
C LEU A 80 -43.83 8.05 7.81
N GLN A 81 -43.71 6.75 7.54
CA GLN A 81 -44.84 5.82 7.63
C GLN A 81 -45.37 5.68 9.05
N ILE A 82 -44.49 5.68 10.07
CA ILE A 82 -44.90 5.69 11.48
C ILE A 82 -45.73 6.93 11.79
N TYR A 83 -45.29 8.11 11.37
CA TYR A 83 -46.01 9.36 11.60
C TYR A 83 -47.43 9.30 11.04
N PHE A 84 -47.59 8.94 9.77
CA PHE A 84 -48.93 8.89 9.17
C PHE A 84 -49.81 7.80 9.79
N LYS A 85 -49.27 6.60 10.06
CA LYS A 85 -50.05 5.49 10.61
C LYS A 85 -50.52 5.74 12.05
N ILE A 86 -49.71 6.40 12.88
CA ILE A 86 -50.11 6.76 14.24
C ILE A 86 -51.18 7.86 14.22
N ASN A 87 -51.02 8.88 13.36
CA ASN A 87 -52.02 9.95 13.24
C ASN A 87 -53.35 9.48 12.63
N ALA A 88 -53.33 8.45 11.77
CA ALA A 88 -54.54 7.85 11.19
C ALA A 88 -55.24 6.84 12.12
N GLY A 89 -54.66 6.54 13.28
CA GLY A 89 -55.18 5.50 14.19
C GLY A 89 -55.09 4.07 13.60
N GLU A 90 -54.26 3.86 12.58
CA GLU A 90 -54.10 2.55 11.93
C GLU A 90 -53.22 1.62 12.78
N GLU A 91 -53.69 0.38 12.96
CA GLU A 91 -52.88 -0.70 13.50
C GLU A 91 -51.87 -1.18 12.43
N GLY A 92 -50.64 -0.66 12.51
CA GLY A 92 -49.56 -1.02 11.59
C GLY A 92 -48.22 -0.35 11.86
N TRP A 93 -48.21 0.70 12.69
CA TRP A 93 -47.02 1.46 13.04
C TRP A 93 -45.91 0.63 13.72
N LYS A 94 -46.27 -0.47 14.41
CA LYS A 94 -45.30 -1.37 15.06
C LYS A 94 -44.36 -2.06 14.07
N LYS A 95 -44.83 -2.39 12.86
CA LYS A 95 -44.01 -2.99 11.80
C LYS A 95 -42.94 -2.02 11.32
N GLU A 96 -43.32 -0.76 11.13
CA GLU A 96 -42.41 0.28 10.67
C GLU A 96 -41.35 0.62 11.73
N ILE A 97 -41.70 0.55 13.02
CA ILE A 97 -40.71 0.65 14.11
C ILE A 97 -39.68 -0.49 14.02
N MET A 98 -40.12 -1.73 13.79
CA MET A 98 -39.21 -2.86 13.63
C MET A 98 -38.29 -2.68 12.41
N MET A 99 -38.78 -2.07 11.33
CA MET A 99 -37.95 -1.68 10.18
C MET A 99 -36.90 -0.62 10.54
N VAL A 100 -37.25 0.42 11.30
CA VAL A 100 -36.29 1.44 11.76
C VAL A 100 -35.22 0.82 12.65
N VAL A 101 -35.60 -0.04 13.59
CA VAL A 101 -34.64 -0.76 14.44
C VAL A 101 -33.71 -1.64 13.60
N GLY A 102 -34.25 -2.34 12.60
CA GLY A 102 -33.46 -3.11 11.64
C GLY A 102 -32.47 -2.25 10.86
N ALA A 103 -32.88 -1.06 10.40
CA ALA A 103 -32.02 -0.13 9.67
C ALA A 103 -30.86 0.40 10.54
N ILE A 104 -31.13 0.74 11.81
CA ILE A 104 -30.08 1.19 12.76
C ILE A 104 -29.08 0.07 13.02
N LEU A 105 -29.57 -1.14 13.32
CA LEU A 105 -28.71 -2.30 13.54
C LEU A 105 -27.91 -2.66 12.29
N PHE A 106 -28.50 -2.50 11.11
CA PHE A 106 -27.82 -2.72 9.84
C PHE A 106 -26.68 -1.73 9.61
N ILE A 107 -26.86 -0.44 9.92
CA ILE A 107 -25.77 0.55 9.81
C ILE A 107 -24.63 0.19 10.77
N ILE A 108 -24.93 -0.10 12.04
CA ILE A 108 -23.90 -0.47 13.03
C ILE A 108 -23.16 -1.74 12.59
N GLY A 109 -23.90 -2.76 12.15
CA GLY A 109 -23.35 -4.01 11.65
C GLY A 109 -22.49 -3.80 10.41
N ALA A 110 -22.96 -3.01 9.45
CA ALA A 110 -22.22 -2.68 8.23
C ALA A 110 -20.89 -1.99 8.56
N THR A 111 -20.88 -1.03 9.48
CA THR A 111 -19.66 -0.31 9.87
C THR A 111 -18.62 -1.19 10.56
N ILE A 112 -19.01 -2.27 11.23
CA ILE A 112 -18.06 -3.15 11.94
C ILE A 112 -17.67 -4.35 11.08
N VAL A 113 -18.65 -5.01 10.47
CA VAL A 113 -18.47 -6.29 9.77
C VAL A 113 -17.77 -6.09 8.42
N PHE A 114 -18.14 -5.05 7.65
CA PHE A 114 -17.51 -4.84 6.34
C PHE A 114 -16.02 -4.52 6.46
N PRO A 115 -15.55 -3.65 7.38
CA PRO A 115 -14.13 -3.45 7.58
C PRO A 115 -13.42 -4.67 8.21
N ALA A 116 -14.06 -5.36 9.16
CA ALA A 116 -13.47 -6.53 9.81
C ALA A 116 -13.22 -7.70 8.85
N PHE A 117 -14.05 -7.89 7.81
CA PHE A 117 -13.81 -8.91 6.78
C PHE A 117 -12.47 -8.75 6.05
N PHE A 118 -11.97 -7.52 5.93
CA PHE A 118 -10.70 -7.22 5.27
C PHE A 118 -9.55 -7.00 6.27
N GLY A 119 -9.74 -7.36 7.55
CA GLY A 119 -8.75 -7.16 8.60
C GLY A 119 -8.59 -5.70 9.03
N TYR A 120 -9.47 -4.81 8.58
CA TYR A 120 -9.45 -3.41 8.97
C TYR A 120 -10.13 -3.23 10.33
N ARG A 121 -9.37 -2.76 11.31
CA ARG A 121 -9.89 -2.41 12.64
C ARG A 121 -10.34 -0.95 12.57
N VAL A 122 -11.65 -0.74 12.73
CA VAL A 122 -12.24 0.59 12.94
C VAL A 122 -11.78 1.22 14.24
#